data_AF-A0AAN9QIT6-F1
#
_entry.id   AF-A0AAN9QIT6-F1
#
_cell.length_a   1.000
_cell.length_b   1.000
_cell.length_c   1.000
_cell.angle_alpha   90.00
_cell.angle_beta   90.00
_cell.angle_gamma   90.00
#
_symmetry.space_group_name_H-M   'P 1'
#
loop_
_entity.id
_entity.type
_entity.pdbx_description
1 polymer ?
#
loop_
_entity_poly.entity_id
_entity_poly.type
_entity_poly.pdbx_seq_one_letter_code
_entity_poly.pdbx_strand_id
1 'polypeptide(L)'
;MDPPISEPVTPTTPRHNLFLSTSCKALLLSNSNKSLLSYSSKRLDTPRKKYVKQVIGRHNDTELHLAARRGDAASVRQILAEIDSYMTGTLAGAEFDAEVADIRSAIFNEVNQLGETALFTAADKGYLDVVKELLPYTTNEALSFKNRSGFDPLHIAASQGHHDIVQVLLEHEGGLIKTFGQSNTTPLISAATRGHADIVELLLSRDPTQLEIARSNGKNALHLAARQGHVDVVKILLRKDPQLARRIDKKQQTPLHMAVKGVSCQVVKLILAADTAIVMLPDKFGNTALHVATRKKRVEIVNELLLLPDTNVNALRRDHKTALDLAEGLPISEEILEIKECLIRFGAVKANDLNQPRDELRKTMTQIKKDVYFQLEQTRKTNRNVSGIAKELRKFHRAGINNATNSVTVVAVLFATVAFTALFTVPGGDYDSGRAVEVHSVSFKAFFISNAFALFTSLAVVVVQITLVRGEIEDERRVVEVINKMMWLASVCTSVSFIAASYIVVGRGSQWAAILVTVVAGIVMGGLLGTMTYYVVKSKRFRKVRKKEKISRSGTQSWHLWDSDDSEVNPIYAI
;
A
#
# COMPACT_ATOMS: atom_id res chain seq x y z
N MET A 1 28.72 -23.75 1.87
CA MET A 1 29.36 -23.12 3.03
C MET A 1 30.18 -21.99 2.47
N ASP A 2 29.89 -20.77 2.91
CA ASP A 2 30.53 -19.52 2.45
C ASP A 2 31.39 -18.94 3.60
N PRO A 3 32.05 -17.76 3.46
CA PRO A 3 32.93 -17.26 2.39
C PRO A 3 34.38 -17.02 2.97
N PRO A 4 34.93 -15.80 3.23
CA PRO A 4 35.21 -14.59 2.41
C PRO A 4 36.72 -14.16 2.41
N ILE A 5 37.01 -12.89 2.01
CA ILE A 5 38.22 -12.04 2.33
C ILE A 5 39.47 -12.27 1.40
N SER A 6 40.12 -11.28 0.75
CA SER A 6 39.96 -9.80 0.61
C SER A 6 40.67 -9.21 -0.63
N GLU A 7 40.28 -8.01 -1.08
CA GLU A 7 41.04 -7.09 -1.98
C GLU A 7 42.06 -6.21 -1.18
N PRO A 8 42.52 -5.00 -1.61
CA PRO A 8 42.99 -4.47 -2.91
C PRO A 8 44.37 -3.73 -2.82
N VAL A 9 45.06 -3.40 -3.95
CA VAL A 9 46.09 -2.32 -3.97
C VAL A 9 46.16 -1.56 -5.31
N THR A 10 46.16 -0.22 -5.24
CA THR A 10 46.46 0.73 -6.34
C THR A 10 47.87 1.34 -6.23
N PRO A 11 48.47 1.82 -7.33
CA PRO A 11 49.34 3.01 -7.25
C PRO A 11 48.92 4.16 -8.19
N THR A 12 48.45 5.24 -7.56
CA THR A 12 49.07 6.59 -7.56
C THR A 12 49.67 7.20 -8.83
N THR A 13 49.04 8.30 -9.27
CA THR A 13 49.69 9.41 -10.01
C THR A 13 50.61 10.25 -9.13
N PRO A 14 51.62 10.95 -9.70
CA PRO A 14 52.01 12.27 -9.25
C PRO A 14 51.64 13.39 -10.25
N ARG A 15 51.31 14.56 -9.71
CA ARG A 15 51.04 15.82 -10.44
C ARG A 15 52.27 16.73 -10.45
N HIS A 16 52.15 17.85 -11.20
CA HIS A 16 52.93 19.10 -11.22
C HIS A 16 53.73 19.31 -12.52
N ASN A 17 53.83 20.52 -13.10
CA ASN A 17 53.07 21.77 -12.94
C ASN A 17 53.32 22.64 -14.20
N LEU A 18 52.41 23.59 -14.50
CA LEU A 18 52.64 25.00 -14.92
C LEU A 18 53.93 25.36 -15.71
N PHE A 19 53.97 26.23 -16.74
CA PHE A 19 53.06 27.28 -17.24
C PHE A 19 53.58 27.80 -18.61
N LEU A 20 52.78 28.62 -19.32
CA LEU A 20 53.13 29.53 -20.44
C LEU A 20 53.80 28.95 -21.72
N SER A 21 53.14 29.12 -22.87
CA SER A 21 53.54 30.17 -23.83
C SER A 21 52.47 30.41 -24.91
N THR A 22 52.43 31.64 -25.41
CA THR A 22 51.47 32.15 -26.39
C THR A 22 51.86 31.85 -27.83
N SER A 23 50.92 31.37 -28.66
CA SER A 23 50.75 31.90 -30.04
C SER A 23 49.42 31.44 -30.64
N CYS A 24 48.56 32.40 -31.01
CA CYS A 24 47.36 32.10 -31.80
C CYS A 24 47.72 32.10 -33.29
N LYS A 25 47.47 30.98 -33.99
CA LYS A 25 47.23 31.02 -35.44
C LYS A 25 46.21 29.96 -35.83
N ALA A 26 45.13 30.42 -36.44
CA ALA A 26 44.02 29.58 -36.86
C ALA A 26 44.40 28.77 -38.12
N LEU A 27 43.92 27.53 -38.19
CA LEU A 27 43.64 26.82 -39.43
C LEU A 27 42.60 25.72 -39.16
N LEU A 28 41.39 25.93 -39.67
CA LEU A 28 40.33 24.92 -39.68
C LEU A 28 40.62 23.90 -40.79
N LEU A 29 40.73 22.62 -40.46
CA LEU A 29 40.57 21.54 -41.44
C LEU A 29 39.53 20.52 -40.97
N SER A 30 38.59 20.22 -41.86
CA SER A 30 37.49 19.30 -41.64
C SER A 30 37.93 17.83 -41.75
N ASN A 31 37.63 17.02 -40.73
CA ASN A 31 37.79 15.57 -40.80
C ASN A 31 36.74 14.94 -41.72
N SER A 32 37.18 14.42 -42.88
CA SER A 32 36.42 13.46 -43.66
C SER A 32 37.04 12.06 -43.51
N ASN A 33 36.47 11.24 -42.62
CA ASN A 33 36.93 9.85 -42.46
C ASN A 33 36.59 9.02 -43.71
N LYS A 34 37.64 8.59 -44.43
CA LYS A 34 37.55 7.52 -45.42
C LYS A 34 37.42 6.19 -44.69
N SER A 35 36.34 5.43 -44.93
CA SER A 35 36.26 4.02 -44.56
C SER A 35 36.51 3.15 -45.80
N LEU A 36 37.67 2.50 -45.84
CA LEU A 36 38.00 1.46 -46.80
C LEU A 36 37.15 0.20 -46.53
N LEU A 37 36.44 -0.29 -47.54
CA LEU A 37 36.12 -1.72 -47.66
C LEU A 37 36.25 -2.13 -49.12
N SER A 38 37.27 -2.95 -49.39
CA SER A 38 37.56 -3.54 -50.68
C SER A 38 36.84 -4.87 -50.82
N TYR A 39 36.08 -5.05 -51.90
CA TYR A 39 35.88 -6.39 -52.46
C TYR A 39 36.69 -6.52 -53.75
N SER A 40 37.55 -7.52 -53.77
CA SER A 40 38.43 -7.83 -54.87
C SER A 40 37.73 -8.77 -55.84
N SER A 41 37.67 -8.39 -57.11
CA SER A 41 37.60 -9.33 -58.23
C SER A 41 38.30 -8.75 -59.45
N LYS A 42 38.99 -9.64 -60.16
CA LYS A 42 40.07 -9.40 -61.12
C LYS A 42 39.76 -8.30 -62.14
N ARG A 43 40.77 -7.45 -62.40
CA ARG A 43 40.78 -6.56 -63.58
C ARG A 43 40.84 -7.41 -64.85
N LEU A 44 39.84 -7.23 -65.71
CA LEU A 44 40.03 -7.24 -67.16
C LEU A 44 40.11 -5.77 -67.58
N ASP A 45 41.22 -5.38 -68.21
CA ASP A 45 41.45 -4.00 -68.66
C ASP A 45 40.91 -3.83 -70.10
N THR A 46 39.60 -3.61 -70.22
CA THR A 46 38.89 -3.19 -71.46
C THR A 46 38.10 -1.86 -71.20
N PRO A 47 37.45 -1.21 -72.19
CA PRO A 47 37.63 0.23 -72.51
C PRO A 47 36.87 1.26 -71.63
N ARG A 48 36.88 1.10 -70.30
CA ARG A 48 36.18 1.94 -69.30
C ARG A 48 36.53 3.45 -69.25
N LYS A 49 37.36 3.97 -70.17
CA LYS A 49 37.90 5.34 -70.13
C LYS A 49 37.23 6.33 -71.11
N LYS A 50 36.17 5.92 -71.83
CA LYS A 50 35.69 6.66 -73.01
C LYS A 50 34.30 7.30 -72.92
N TYR A 51 33.57 7.14 -71.82
CA TYR A 51 32.46 8.06 -71.49
C TYR A 51 32.97 9.04 -70.43
N VAL A 52 33.12 10.31 -70.80
CA VAL A 52 33.56 11.36 -69.86
C VAL A 52 32.40 11.68 -68.93
N LYS A 53 32.61 11.49 -67.63
CA LYS A 53 31.59 11.76 -66.59
C LYS A 53 31.28 13.26 -66.51
N GLN A 54 30.33 13.71 -67.34
CA GLN A 54 29.93 15.12 -67.39
C GLN A 54 28.96 15.43 -66.25
N VAL A 55 29.52 15.97 -65.16
CA VAL A 55 28.79 16.31 -63.94
C VAL A 55 28.28 17.74 -64.04
N ILE A 56 26.97 17.92 -64.26
CA ILE A 56 26.38 19.23 -64.55
C ILE A 56 25.54 19.78 -63.39
N GLY A 57 24.94 18.92 -62.57
CA GLY A 57 24.06 19.35 -61.48
C GLY A 57 24.76 19.63 -60.13
N ARG A 58 24.10 20.45 -59.30
CA ARG A 58 24.56 20.89 -57.97
C ARG A 58 24.85 19.75 -56.97
N HIS A 59 24.29 18.55 -57.19
CA HIS A 59 24.48 17.37 -56.34
C HIS A 59 25.26 16.26 -57.04
N ASN A 60 26.16 16.62 -57.95
CA ASN A 60 26.73 15.71 -58.97
C ASN A 60 25.66 14.96 -59.78
N ASP A 61 24.56 15.63 -60.13
CA ASP A 61 23.56 15.04 -61.02
C ASP A 61 24.17 14.91 -62.42
N THR A 62 24.07 13.72 -63.03
CA THR A 62 24.40 13.51 -64.45
C THR A 62 23.32 14.13 -65.34
N GLU A 63 23.56 14.25 -66.64
CA GLU A 63 22.56 14.70 -67.61
C GLU A 63 21.27 13.86 -67.53
N LEU A 64 21.39 12.55 -67.34
CA LEU A 64 20.26 11.64 -67.16
C LEU A 64 19.42 11.97 -65.90
N HIS A 65 20.08 12.32 -64.78
CA HIS A 65 19.38 12.79 -63.58
C HIS A 65 18.66 14.13 -63.80
N LEU A 66 19.24 15.03 -64.61
CA LEU A 66 18.62 16.32 -64.93
C LEU A 66 17.43 16.16 -65.89
N ALA A 67 17.53 15.28 -66.89
CA ALA A 67 16.42 14.92 -67.77
C ALA A 67 15.28 14.25 -66.97
N ALA A 68 15.62 13.28 -66.11
CA ALA A 68 14.67 12.64 -65.19
C ALA A 68 14.02 13.63 -64.20
N ARG A 69 14.75 14.65 -63.73
CA ARG A 69 14.19 15.70 -62.86
C ARG A 69 13.24 16.66 -63.61
N ARG A 70 13.42 16.83 -64.92
CA ARG A 70 12.56 17.65 -65.80
C ARG A 70 11.35 16.89 -66.34
N GLY A 71 11.38 15.56 -66.34
CA GLY A 71 10.33 14.72 -66.93
C GLY A 71 10.40 14.62 -68.46
N ASP A 72 11.52 15.00 -69.05
CA ASP A 72 11.68 15.05 -70.50
C ASP A 72 12.12 13.69 -71.06
N ALA A 73 11.12 12.86 -71.42
CA ALA A 73 11.33 11.57 -72.06
C ALA A 73 11.95 11.68 -73.47
N ALA A 74 11.84 12.83 -74.16
CA ALA A 74 12.53 13.03 -75.43
C ALA A 74 14.03 13.23 -75.21
N SER A 75 14.43 14.06 -74.25
CA SER A 75 15.83 14.19 -73.82
C SER A 75 16.40 12.86 -73.32
N VAL A 76 15.65 12.07 -72.54
CA VAL A 76 16.11 10.74 -72.08
C VAL A 76 16.34 9.79 -73.27
N ARG A 77 15.42 9.76 -74.25
CA ARG A 77 15.60 8.96 -75.48
C ARG A 77 16.75 9.46 -76.37
N GLN A 78 16.98 10.78 -76.43
CA GLN A 78 18.13 11.33 -77.14
C GLN A 78 19.45 10.90 -76.47
N ILE A 79 19.56 11.04 -75.14
CA ILE A 79 20.73 10.56 -74.37
C ILE A 79 20.94 9.05 -74.58
N LEU A 80 19.86 8.26 -74.56
CA LEU A 80 19.90 6.82 -74.89
C LEU A 80 20.45 6.55 -76.30
N ALA A 81 19.95 7.25 -77.33
CA ALA A 81 20.40 7.10 -78.71
C ALA A 81 21.85 7.56 -78.93
N GLU A 82 22.28 8.64 -78.23
CA GLU A 82 23.67 9.11 -78.25
C GLU A 82 24.60 8.08 -77.60
N ILE A 83 24.23 7.49 -76.45
CA ILE A 83 24.92 6.34 -75.85
C ILE A 83 25.00 5.18 -76.84
N ASP A 84 23.89 4.77 -77.46
CA ASP A 84 23.85 3.64 -78.40
C ASP A 84 24.74 3.86 -79.63
N SER A 85 24.70 5.06 -80.22
CA SER A 85 25.56 5.41 -81.36
C SER A 85 27.05 5.37 -81.00
N TYR A 86 27.41 5.80 -79.78
CA TYR A 86 28.78 5.79 -79.31
C TYR A 86 29.30 4.36 -79.07
N MET A 87 28.45 3.52 -78.48
CA MET A 87 28.77 2.13 -78.17
C MET A 87 28.93 1.30 -79.45
N THR A 88 27.98 1.39 -80.39
CA THR A 88 28.01 0.70 -81.69
C THR A 88 29.14 1.15 -82.61
N GLY A 89 29.63 2.39 -82.48
CA GLY A 89 30.78 2.88 -83.25
C GLY A 89 32.16 2.42 -82.73
N THR A 90 32.25 1.84 -81.52
CA THR A 90 33.55 1.66 -80.83
C THR A 90 33.99 0.19 -80.67
N LEU A 91 33.06 -0.77 -80.75
CA LEU A 91 33.30 -2.19 -80.50
C LEU A 91 32.46 -3.04 -81.48
N ALA A 92 32.95 -4.22 -81.89
CA ALA A 92 32.27 -5.09 -82.85
C ALA A 92 32.57 -6.58 -82.58
N GLY A 93 31.53 -7.41 -82.50
CA GLY A 93 31.62 -8.85 -82.23
C GLY A 93 30.30 -9.42 -81.69
N ALA A 94 30.30 -10.65 -81.18
CA ALA A 94 29.16 -11.22 -80.43
C ALA A 94 29.34 -11.09 -78.90
N GLU A 95 30.57 -10.93 -78.42
CA GLU A 95 30.88 -10.53 -77.04
C GLU A 95 30.53 -9.04 -76.78
N PHE A 96 30.37 -8.28 -77.86
CA PHE A 96 29.97 -6.87 -77.89
C PHE A 96 28.66 -6.60 -77.17
N ASP A 97 27.58 -7.34 -77.48
CA ASP A 97 26.24 -7.05 -76.95
C ASP A 97 26.19 -7.17 -75.41
N ALA A 98 26.99 -8.07 -74.85
CA ALA A 98 27.16 -8.23 -73.40
C ALA A 98 27.96 -7.08 -72.79
N GLU A 99 29.13 -6.73 -73.34
CA GLU A 99 29.92 -5.57 -72.86
C GLU A 99 29.13 -4.25 -72.99
N VAL A 100 28.30 -4.11 -74.02
CA VAL A 100 27.42 -2.94 -74.21
C VAL A 100 26.35 -2.89 -73.14
N ALA A 101 25.68 -4.01 -72.85
CA ALA A 101 24.68 -4.08 -71.78
C ALA A 101 25.29 -3.78 -70.40
N ASP A 102 26.50 -4.28 -70.12
CA ASP A 102 27.25 -4.01 -68.89
C ASP A 102 27.60 -2.53 -68.75
N ILE A 103 28.17 -1.91 -69.80
CA ILE A 103 28.52 -0.48 -69.79
C ILE A 103 27.28 0.40 -69.73
N ARG A 104 26.20 0.02 -70.43
CA ARG A 104 24.90 0.70 -70.38
C ARG A 104 24.37 0.70 -68.96
N SER A 105 24.24 -0.48 -68.34
CA SER A 105 23.74 -0.59 -66.98
C SER A 105 24.59 0.19 -65.97
N ALA A 106 25.92 0.22 -66.13
CA ALA A 106 26.81 1.03 -65.30
C ALA A 106 26.50 2.54 -65.37
N ILE A 107 26.02 3.05 -66.51
CA ILE A 107 25.60 4.45 -66.68
C ILE A 107 24.22 4.69 -66.03
N PHE A 108 23.23 3.81 -66.23
CA PHE A 108 21.89 3.94 -65.64
C PHE A 108 21.88 3.77 -64.12
N ASN A 109 22.83 2.98 -63.62
CA ASN A 109 23.02 2.69 -62.20
C ASN A 109 23.91 3.73 -61.48
N GLU A 110 24.42 4.77 -62.17
CA GLU A 110 25.14 5.85 -61.50
C GLU A 110 24.25 6.54 -60.47
N VAL A 111 24.80 6.77 -59.27
CA VAL A 111 24.14 7.52 -58.19
C VAL A 111 24.71 8.92 -58.05
N ASN A 112 23.84 9.91 -57.84
CA ASN A 112 24.23 11.27 -57.48
C ASN A 112 24.81 11.34 -56.06
N GLN A 113 25.22 12.53 -55.59
CA GLN A 113 25.72 12.70 -54.22
C GLN A 113 24.72 12.22 -53.15
N LEU A 114 23.42 12.32 -53.40
CA LEU A 114 22.35 11.92 -52.49
C LEU A 114 22.09 10.40 -52.48
N GLY A 115 22.81 9.61 -53.30
CA GLY A 115 22.62 8.17 -53.45
C GLY A 115 21.40 7.81 -54.30
N GLU A 116 20.86 8.78 -55.05
CA GLU A 116 19.70 8.62 -55.90
C GLU A 116 20.17 8.26 -57.32
N THR A 117 19.46 7.36 -57.99
CA THR A 117 19.62 7.11 -59.43
C THR A 117 18.72 8.05 -60.25
N ALA A 118 18.91 8.08 -61.57
CA ALA A 118 18.00 8.79 -62.47
C ALA A 118 16.57 8.24 -62.36
N LEU A 119 16.41 6.90 -62.24
CA LEU A 119 15.12 6.26 -62.01
C LEU A 119 14.49 6.69 -60.68
N PHE A 120 15.26 6.74 -59.59
CA PHE A 120 14.77 7.27 -58.30
C PHE A 120 14.25 8.71 -58.46
N THR A 121 14.97 9.54 -59.22
CA THR A 121 14.60 10.94 -59.45
C THR A 121 13.29 11.08 -60.25
N ALA A 122 13.10 10.25 -61.28
CA ALA A 122 11.85 10.18 -62.03
C ALA A 122 10.68 9.66 -61.17
N ALA A 123 10.93 8.63 -60.35
CA ALA A 123 9.96 8.04 -59.44
C ALA A 123 9.54 8.97 -58.29
N ASP A 124 10.43 9.84 -57.79
CA ASP A 124 10.08 10.89 -56.83
C ASP A 124 9.17 11.97 -57.44
N LYS A 125 9.41 12.32 -58.71
CA LYS A 125 8.71 13.41 -59.40
C LYS A 125 7.40 13.00 -60.09
N GLY A 126 7.19 11.71 -60.33
CA GLY A 126 5.94 11.20 -60.92
C GLY A 126 5.95 11.05 -62.44
N TYR A 127 7.13 11.08 -63.08
CA TYR A 127 7.23 11.02 -64.54
C TYR A 127 7.20 9.58 -65.06
N LEU A 128 5.99 9.04 -65.23
CA LEU A 128 5.74 7.67 -65.68
C LEU A 128 6.45 7.32 -66.99
N ASP A 129 6.43 8.21 -67.98
CA ASP A 129 7.03 7.95 -69.30
C ASP A 129 8.55 7.81 -69.19
N VAL A 130 9.20 8.66 -68.40
CA VAL A 130 10.64 8.54 -68.11
C VAL A 130 10.94 7.24 -67.36
N VAL A 131 10.11 6.84 -66.40
CA VAL A 131 10.27 5.54 -65.69
C VAL A 131 10.20 4.37 -66.68
N LYS A 132 9.24 4.38 -67.63
CA LYS A 132 9.10 3.34 -68.65
C LYS A 132 10.30 3.27 -69.61
N GLU A 133 10.85 4.41 -70.00
CA GLU A 133 12.04 4.47 -70.87
C GLU A 133 13.34 4.05 -70.15
N LEU A 134 13.45 4.29 -68.83
CA LEU A 134 14.64 3.93 -68.04
C LEU A 134 14.65 2.47 -67.56
N LEU A 135 13.48 1.86 -67.34
CA LEU A 135 13.37 0.53 -66.74
C LEU A 135 14.08 -0.59 -67.51
N PRO A 136 13.91 -0.74 -68.85
CA PRO A 136 14.55 -1.81 -69.62
C PRO A 136 16.10 -1.83 -69.55
N TYR A 137 16.71 -0.72 -69.12
CA TYR A 137 18.16 -0.52 -69.07
C TYR A 137 18.72 -0.52 -67.64
N THR A 138 17.85 -0.62 -66.62
CA THR A 138 18.24 -0.63 -65.21
C THR A 138 18.34 -2.08 -64.71
N THR A 139 19.43 -2.46 -64.04
CA THR A 139 19.51 -3.82 -63.46
C THR A 139 18.62 -3.96 -62.21
N ASN A 140 18.11 -5.16 -61.96
CA ASN A 140 17.31 -5.48 -60.77
C ASN A 140 18.03 -5.07 -59.46
N GLU A 141 19.34 -5.29 -59.36
CA GLU A 141 20.13 -4.84 -58.20
C GLU A 141 20.02 -3.33 -57.97
N ALA A 142 20.01 -2.53 -59.04
CA ALA A 142 19.90 -1.07 -58.99
C ALA A 142 18.49 -0.56 -58.72
N LEU A 143 17.44 -1.34 -59.05
CA LEU A 143 16.08 -1.05 -58.59
C LEU A 143 15.97 -1.12 -57.06
N SER A 144 16.85 -1.85 -56.39
CA SER A 144 16.95 -1.91 -54.93
C SER A 144 17.88 -0.85 -54.30
N PHE A 145 18.56 -0.03 -55.11
CA PHE A 145 19.49 1.00 -54.59
C PHE A 145 18.78 2.05 -53.77
N LYS A 146 19.43 2.46 -52.68
CA LYS A 146 18.83 3.33 -51.66
C LYS A 146 19.56 4.66 -51.58
N ASN A 147 18.79 5.74 -51.56
CA ASN A 147 19.33 7.07 -51.31
C ASN A 147 19.86 7.21 -49.86
N ARG A 148 20.45 8.35 -49.51
CA ARG A 148 20.95 8.66 -48.16
C ARG A 148 19.89 8.58 -47.05
N SER A 149 18.61 8.70 -47.38
CA SER A 149 17.49 8.50 -46.45
C SER A 149 17.10 7.02 -46.30
N GLY A 150 17.78 6.13 -47.03
CA GLY A 150 17.54 4.70 -47.09
C GLY A 150 16.27 4.33 -47.84
N PHE A 151 15.81 5.11 -48.82
CA PHE A 151 14.65 4.78 -49.66
C PHE A 151 15.09 4.40 -51.07
N ASP A 152 14.42 3.40 -51.65
CA ASP A 152 14.54 2.99 -53.05
C ASP A 152 13.43 3.64 -53.92
N PRO A 153 13.44 3.46 -55.27
CA PRO A 153 12.44 4.03 -56.17
C PRO A 153 11.00 3.64 -55.82
N LEU A 154 10.77 2.41 -55.35
CA LEU A 154 9.43 1.96 -54.96
C LEU A 154 8.95 2.65 -53.68
N HIS A 155 9.82 2.79 -52.67
CA HIS A 155 9.50 3.50 -51.43
C HIS A 155 9.17 4.97 -51.67
N ILE A 156 9.86 5.65 -52.59
CA ILE A 156 9.59 7.06 -52.87
C ILE A 156 8.33 7.23 -53.72
N ALA A 157 8.12 6.42 -54.77
CA ALA A 157 6.87 6.43 -55.54
C ALA A 157 5.66 6.15 -54.62
N ALA A 158 5.76 5.16 -53.75
CA ALA A 158 4.74 4.83 -52.74
C ALA A 158 4.56 5.93 -51.69
N SER A 159 5.60 6.71 -51.34
CA SER A 159 5.47 7.87 -50.44
C SER A 159 4.83 9.08 -51.14
N GLN A 160 5.06 9.28 -52.43
CA GLN A 160 4.60 10.47 -53.15
C GLN A 160 3.19 10.31 -53.73
N GLY A 161 2.73 9.07 -53.95
CA GLY A 161 1.37 8.77 -54.41
C GLY A 161 1.26 8.37 -55.88
N HIS A 162 2.39 8.07 -56.52
CA HIS A 162 2.46 7.76 -57.94
C HIS A 162 2.05 6.31 -58.23
N HIS A 163 0.74 6.05 -58.24
CA HIS A 163 0.15 4.71 -58.40
C HIS A 163 0.70 3.96 -59.61
N ASP A 164 0.65 4.56 -60.79
CA ASP A 164 1.08 3.94 -62.05
C ASP A 164 2.57 3.55 -62.03
N ILE A 165 3.41 4.37 -61.39
CA ILE A 165 4.84 4.07 -61.22
C ILE A 165 5.03 2.89 -60.27
N VAL A 166 4.28 2.84 -59.15
CA VAL A 166 4.30 1.69 -58.25
C VAL A 166 3.87 0.41 -58.96
N GLN A 167 2.83 0.49 -59.81
CA GLN A 167 2.37 -0.65 -60.62
C GLN A 167 3.47 -1.12 -61.58
N VAL A 168 4.01 -0.23 -62.41
CA VAL A 168 5.03 -0.58 -63.42
C VAL A 168 6.32 -1.11 -62.77
N LEU A 169 6.76 -0.55 -61.64
CA LEU A 169 7.92 -1.06 -60.89
C LEU A 169 7.69 -2.49 -60.36
N LEU A 170 6.48 -2.80 -59.87
CA LEU A 170 6.14 -4.12 -59.34
C LEU A 170 5.83 -5.16 -60.43
N GLU A 171 5.43 -4.71 -61.63
CA GLU A 171 5.30 -5.56 -62.82
C GLU A 171 6.67 -5.93 -63.40
N HIS A 172 7.64 -5.00 -63.35
CA HIS A 172 9.02 -5.27 -63.76
C HIS A 172 9.79 -6.13 -62.75
N GLU A 173 9.76 -5.77 -61.45
CA GLU A 173 10.39 -6.55 -60.39
C GLU A 173 9.50 -6.64 -59.13
N GLY A 174 8.70 -7.71 -59.07
CA GLY A 174 7.86 -8.00 -57.91
C GLY A 174 8.64 -8.22 -56.59
N GLY A 175 9.96 -8.45 -56.64
CA GLY A 175 10.83 -8.55 -55.47
C GLY A 175 10.93 -7.25 -54.66
N LEU A 176 10.75 -6.09 -55.30
CA LEU A 176 10.84 -4.78 -54.66
C LEU A 176 9.84 -4.59 -53.52
N ILE A 177 8.72 -5.32 -53.52
CA ILE A 177 7.73 -5.29 -52.44
C ILE A 177 8.30 -5.69 -51.06
N LYS A 178 9.42 -6.43 -51.04
CA LYS A 178 10.07 -6.94 -49.82
C LYS A 178 11.29 -6.12 -49.40
N THR A 179 11.58 -5.00 -50.05
CA THR A 179 12.71 -4.16 -49.65
C THR A 179 12.43 -3.44 -48.33
N PHE A 180 13.51 -3.23 -47.57
CA PHE A 180 13.47 -2.48 -46.31
C PHE A 180 14.27 -1.21 -46.43
N GLY A 181 13.60 -0.06 -46.31
CA GLY A 181 14.25 1.22 -46.16
C GLY A 181 14.72 1.50 -44.73
N GLN A 182 15.26 2.70 -44.51
CA GLN A 182 15.84 3.08 -43.22
C GLN A 182 14.86 2.86 -42.05
N SER A 183 15.36 2.29 -40.94
CA SER A 183 14.55 1.90 -39.77
C SER A 183 13.47 0.84 -40.06
N ASN A 184 13.74 -0.10 -40.97
CA ASN A 184 12.81 -1.16 -41.43
C ASN A 184 11.48 -0.57 -41.90
N THR A 185 11.54 0.52 -42.66
CA THR A 185 10.36 1.02 -43.38
C THR A 185 10.12 0.11 -44.58
N THR A 186 8.88 -0.18 -44.93
CA THR A 186 8.50 -0.87 -46.18
C THR A 186 7.74 0.07 -47.11
N PRO A 187 7.59 -0.24 -48.41
CA PRO A 187 6.77 0.56 -49.33
C PRO A 187 5.34 0.77 -48.81
N LEU A 188 4.74 -0.27 -48.22
CA LEU A 188 3.42 -0.21 -47.58
C LEU A 188 3.38 0.83 -46.46
N ILE A 189 4.41 0.87 -45.61
CA ILE A 189 4.48 1.82 -44.51
C ILE A 189 4.72 3.25 -45.03
N SER A 190 5.47 3.43 -46.12
CA SER A 190 5.61 4.73 -46.80
C SER A 190 4.24 5.25 -47.28
N ALA A 191 3.51 4.44 -48.06
CA ALA A 191 2.17 4.79 -48.56
C ALA A 191 1.17 5.05 -47.42
N ALA A 192 1.11 4.15 -46.43
CA ALA A 192 0.20 4.28 -45.30
C ALA A 192 0.51 5.49 -44.39
N THR A 193 1.77 5.92 -44.29
CA THR A 193 2.14 7.15 -43.57
C THR A 193 1.69 8.41 -44.32
N ARG A 194 1.56 8.34 -45.64
CA ARG A 194 1.27 9.48 -46.52
C ARG A 194 -0.20 9.61 -46.91
N GLY A 195 -0.96 8.52 -46.84
CA GLY A 195 -2.41 8.51 -47.03
C GLY A 195 -2.87 7.88 -48.34
N HIS A 196 -1.95 7.31 -49.11
CA HIS A 196 -2.21 6.81 -50.47
C HIS A 196 -2.93 5.46 -50.44
N ALA A 197 -4.25 5.51 -50.30
CA ALA A 197 -5.13 4.35 -50.16
C ALA A 197 -4.98 3.34 -51.31
N ASP A 198 -4.99 3.81 -52.56
CA ASP A 198 -4.95 2.96 -53.76
C ASP A 198 -3.63 2.17 -53.86
N ILE A 199 -2.52 2.79 -53.42
CA ILE A 199 -1.21 2.15 -53.35
C ILE A 199 -1.17 1.12 -52.21
N VAL A 200 -1.78 1.43 -51.06
CA VAL A 200 -1.92 0.47 -49.95
C VAL A 200 -2.74 -0.74 -50.40
N GLU A 201 -3.84 -0.55 -51.14
CA GLU A 201 -4.63 -1.65 -51.66
C GLU A 201 -3.89 -2.48 -52.71
N LEU A 202 -3.19 -1.84 -53.66
CA LEU A 202 -2.35 -2.51 -54.65
C LEU A 202 -1.26 -3.36 -53.99
N LEU A 203 -0.49 -2.79 -53.06
CA LEU A 203 0.57 -3.51 -52.34
C LEU A 203 0.01 -4.72 -51.57
N LEU A 204 -1.12 -4.56 -50.89
CA LEU A 204 -1.77 -5.64 -50.13
C LEU A 204 -2.50 -6.67 -51.01
N SER A 205 -2.76 -6.37 -52.29
CA SER A 205 -3.22 -7.35 -53.27
C SER A 205 -2.08 -8.22 -53.80
N ARG A 206 -0.85 -7.68 -53.83
CA ARG A 206 0.36 -8.36 -54.32
C ARG A 206 1.04 -9.19 -53.22
N ASP A 207 1.19 -8.66 -52.02
CA ASP A 207 1.74 -9.39 -50.86
C ASP A 207 1.08 -8.96 -49.53
N PRO A 208 0.10 -9.74 -49.01
CA PRO A 208 -0.56 -9.41 -47.76
C PRO A 208 0.34 -9.58 -46.52
N THR A 209 1.48 -10.29 -46.62
CA THR A 209 2.38 -10.52 -45.47
C THR A 209 3.05 -9.23 -44.99
N GLN A 210 3.07 -8.18 -45.82
CA GLN A 210 3.57 -6.85 -45.45
C GLN A 210 2.85 -6.24 -44.23
N LEU A 211 1.62 -6.66 -43.91
CA LEU A 211 0.87 -6.17 -42.73
C LEU A 211 1.54 -6.53 -41.40
N GLU A 212 2.25 -7.65 -41.34
CA GLU A 212 2.94 -8.13 -40.14
C GLU A 212 4.23 -7.34 -39.86
N ILE A 213 4.77 -6.68 -40.88
CA ILE A 213 6.04 -5.98 -40.80
C ILE A 213 5.88 -4.66 -40.03
N ALA A 214 6.76 -4.48 -39.05
CA ALA A 214 6.86 -3.25 -38.26
C ALA A 214 8.23 -2.59 -38.43
N ARG A 215 8.26 -1.26 -38.33
CA ARG A 215 9.50 -0.47 -38.26
C ARG A 215 10.33 -0.86 -37.04
N SER A 216 11.60 -0.43 -37.01
CA SER A 216 12.54 -0.65 -35.90
C SER A 216 12.05 -0.14 -34.52
N ASN A 217 11.02 0.71 -34.48
CA ASN A 217 10.35 1.20 -33.26
C ASN A 217 9.09 0.40 -32.86
N GLY A 218 8.76 -0.68 -33.58
CA GLY A 218 7.58 -1.53 -33.37
C GLY A 218 6.29 -1.03 -34.03
N LYS A 219 6.32 0.06 -34.81
CA LYS A 219 5.12 0.59 -35.48
C LYS A 219 4.89 -0.08 -36.83
N ASN A 220 3.74 -0.70 -36.99
CA ASN A 220 3.21 -1.16 -38.28
C ASN A 220 2.57 0.01 -39.07
N ALA A 221 2.05 -0.30 -40.27
CA ALA A 221 1.35 0.67 -41.13
C ALA A 221 0.17 1.35 -40.42
N LEU A 222 -0.65 0.58 -39.68
CA LEU A 222 -1.85 1.09 -39.01
C LEU A 222 -1.52 2.14 -37.93
N HIS A 223 -0.45 1.94 -37.14
CA HIS A 223 0.01 2.94 -36.16
C HIS A 223 0.35 4.30 -36.79
N LEU A 224 0.85 4.31 -38.03
CA LEU A 224 1.32 5.51 -38.70
C LEU A 224 0.18 6.19 -39.47
N ALA A 225 -0.62 5.42 -40.21
CA ALA A 225 -1.86 5.91 -40.83
C ALA A 225 -2.81 6.52 -39.78
N ALA A 226 -3.01 5.83 -38.66
CA ALA A 226 -3.88 6.29 -37.58
C ALA A 226 -3.41 7.62 -36.98
N ARG A 227 -2.09 7.79 -36.78
CA ARG A 227 -1.53 9.05 -36.25
C ARG A 227 -1.78 10.24 -37.17
N GLN A 228 -1.68 10.04 -38.48
CA GLN A 228 -1.84 11.11 -39.47
C GLN A 228 -3.30 11.39 -39.80
N GLY A 229 -4.22 10.47 -39.44
CA GLY A 229 -5.66 10.65 -39.62
C GLY A 229 -6.22 10.09 -40.92
N HIS A 230 -5.46 9.25 -41.63
CA HIS A 230 -5.79 8.72 -42.96
C HIS A 230 -6.91 7.66 -42.88
N VAL A 231 -8.16 8.11 -42.98
CA VAL A 231 -9.37 7.30 -42.76
C VAL A 231 -9.44 6.09 -43.69
N ASP A 232 -9.22 6.28 -44.99
CA ASP A 232 -9.40 5.20 -45.98
C ASP A 232 -8.30 4.15 -45.90
N VAL A 233 -7.04 4.57 -45.67
CA VAL A 233 -5.94 3.65 -45.36
C VAL A 233 -6.24 2.82 -44.10
N VAL A 234 -6.73 3.45 -43.02
CA VAL A 234 -7.12 2.75 -41.79
C VAL A 234 -8.24 1.73 -42.06
N LYS A 235 -9.23 2.10 -42.88
CA LYS A 235 -10.33 1.23 -43.29
C LYS A 235 -9.87 0.03 -44.12
N ILE A 236 -8.94 0.22 -45.06
CA ILE A 236 -8.34 -0.87 -45.86
C ILE A 236 -7.54 -1.82 -44.95
N LEU A 237 -6.66 -1.28 -44.10
CA LEU A 237 -5.82 -2.08 -43.20
C LEU A 237 -6.67 -2.93 -42.23
N LEU A 238 -7.68 -2.34 -41.58
CA LEU A 238 -8.57 -3.05 -40.65
C LEU A 238 -9.49 -4.07 -41.35
N ARG A 239 -9.87 -3.83 -42.61
CA ARG A 239 -10.60 -4.81 -43.43
C ARG A 239 -9.75 -6.04 -43.79
N LYS A 240 -8.43 -5.87 -43.96
CA LYS A 240 -7.51 -6.96 -44.30
C LYS A 240 -7.07 -7.75 -43.06
N ASP A 241 -6.76 -7.08 -41.95
CA ASP A 241 -6.56 -7.72 -40.64
C ASP A 241 -7.05 -6.82 -39.49
N PRO A 242 -8.16 -7.16 -38.81
CA PRO A 242 -8.64 -6.40 -37.65
C PRO A 242 -7.73 -6.58 -36.42
N GLN A 243 -6.94 -7.65 -36.32
CA GLN A 243 -6.02 -7.87 -35.18
C GLN A 243 -4.88 -6.84 -35.14
N LEU A 244 -4.63 -6.10 -36.24
CA LEU A 244 -3.73 -4.96 -36.27
C LEU A 244 -4.08 -3.90 -35.22
N ALA A 245 -5.36 -3.76 -34.85
CA ALA A 245 -5.83 -2.84 -33.79
C ALA A 245 -5.25 -3.16 -32.40
N ARG A 246 -4.89 -4.42 -32.13
CA ARG A 246 -4.33 -4.90 -30.87
C ARG A 246 -2.80 -4.87 -30.82
N ARG A 247 -2.12 -4.79 -31.96
CA ARG A 247 -0.64 -4.79 -32.02
C ARG A 247 -0.08 -3.56 -31.28
N ILE A 248 1.08 -3.72 -30.66
CA ILE A 248 1.71 -2.66 -29.84
C ILE A 248 3.12 -2.31 -30.33
N ASP A 249 3.50 -1.04 -30.21
CA ASP A 249 4.87 -0.57 -30.49
C ASP A 249 5.85 -0.81 -29.31
N LYS A 250 7.13 -0.44 -29.47
CA LYS A 250 8.14 -0.57 -28.38
C LYS A 250 7.87 0.30 -27.14
N LYS A 251 6.88 1.19 -27.18
CA LYS A 251 6.36 1.97 -26.05
C LYS A 251 5.01 1.42 -25.56
N GLN A 252 4.66 0.20 -25.94
CA GLN A 252 3.38 -0.48 -25.67
C GLN A 252 2.15 0.32 -26.13
N GLN A 253 2.32 1.21 -27.12
CA GLN A 253 1.21 2.01 -27.64
C GLN A 253 0.54 1.23 -28.76
N THR A 254 -0.80 1.11 -28.69
CA THR A 254 -1.65 0.57 -29.76
C THR A 254 -1.92 1.63 -30.85
N PRO A 255 -2.51 1.26 -32.01
CA PRO A 255 -2.99 2.22 -33.01
C PRO A 255 -4.00 3.23 -32.44
N LEU A 256 -4.84 2.85 -31.47
CA LEU A 256 -5.74 3.81 -30.81
C LEU A 256 -4.96 4.93 -30.11
N HIS A 257 -3.88 4.60 -29.39
CA HIS A 257 -2.99 5.62 -28.81
C HIS A 257 -2.30 6.51 -29.84
N MET A 258 -2.17 6.05 -31.09
CA MET A 258 -1.66 6.86 -32.19
C MET A 258 -2.74 7.76 -32.78
N ALA A 259 -3.95 7.22 -33.03
CA ALA A 259 -5.12 7.98 -33.49
C ALA A 259 -5.43 9.17 -32.56
N VAL A 260 -5.48 8.90 -31.25
CA VAL A 260 -5.73 9.89 -30.20
C VAL A 260 -4.62 10.97 -30.13
N LYS A 261 -3.38 10.65 -30.57
CA LYS A 261 -2.30 11.65 -30.70
C LYS A 261 -2.38 12.47 -31.99
N GLY A 262 -3.14 11.99 -32.97
CA GLY A 262 -3.47 12.69 -34.19
C GLY A 262 -4.56 13.74 -33.95
N VAL A 263 -5.42 13.92 -34.96
CA VAL A 263 -6.58 14.84 -34.93
C VAL A 263 -7.88 14.12 -35.29
N SER A 264 -7.84 13.14 -36.20
CA SER A 264 -9.04 12.54 -36.79
C SER A 264 -9.85 11.69 -35.80
N CYS A 265 -10.98 12.23 -35.37
CA CYS A 265 -11.97 11.49 -34.58
C CYS A 265 -12.57 10.30 -35.34
N GLN A 266 -12.70 10.41 -36.67
CA GLN A 266 -13.21 9.31 -37.51
C GLN A 266 -12.30 8.08 -37.50
N VAL A 267 -10.97 8.26 -37.45
CA VAL A 267 -10.02 7.15 -37.28
C VAL A 267 -10.20 6.47 -35.92
N VAL A 268 -10.44 7.25 -34.85
CA VAL A 268 -10.71 6.69 -33.50
C VAL A 268 -11.94 5.79 -33.55
N LYS A 269 -13.04 6.27 -34.16
CA LYS A 269 -14.27 5.48 -34.37
C LYS A 269 -14.03 4.18 -35.15
N LEU A 270 -13.27 4.23 -36.25
CA LEU A 270 -12.98 3.04 -37.05
C LEU A 270 -12.18 1.98 -36.29
N ILE A 271 -11.17 2.38 -35.51
CA ILE A 271 -10.36 1.43 -34.74
C ILE A 271 -11.18 0.83 -33.58
N LEU A 272 -11.99 1.63 -32.89
CA LEU A 272 -12.91 1.14 -31.85
C LEU A 272 -14.01 0.22 -32.39
N ALA A 273 -14.52 0.48 -33.60
CA ALA A 273 -15.49 -0.38 -34.27
C ALA A 273 -14.90 -1.73 -34.70
N ALA A 274 -13.57 -1.84 -34.86
CA ALA A 274 -12.88 -3.10 -35.11
C ALA A 274 -12.66 -3.91 -33.81
N ASP A 275 -12.37 -3.24 -32.68
CA ASP A 275 -12.26 -3.85 -31.36
C ASP A 275 -12.41 -2.79 -30.24
N THR A 276 -13.51 -2.83 -29.48
CA THR A 276 -13.74 -1.86 -28.38
C THR A 276 -12.83 -2.11 -27.18
N ALA A 277 -12.44 -3.37 -26.94
CA ALA A 277 -11.66 -3.78 -25.78
C ALA A 277 -10.28 -3.10 -25.68
N ILE A 278 -9.75 -2.57 -26.78
CA ILE A 278 -8.48 -1.84 -26.80
C ILE A 278 -8.52 -0.52 -26.02
N VAL A 279 -9.70 0.03 -25.71
CA VAL A 279 -9.86 1.36 -25.10
C VAL A 279 -9.15 1.48 -23.74
N MET A 280 -9.15 0.38 -22.99
CA MET A 280 -8.55 0.28 -21.66
C MET A 280 -7.10 -0.22 -21.65
N LEU A 281 -6.53 -0.59 -22.81
CA LEU A 281 -5.14 -1.02 -22.86
C LEU A 281 -4.21 0.14 -22.47
N PRO A 282 -3.26 -0.05 -21.53
CA PRO A 282 -2.31 0.98 -21.14
C PRO A 282 -1.06 1.01 -22.02
N ASP A 283 -0.50 2.19 -22.25
CA ASP A 283 0.86 2.33 -22.78
C ASP A 283 1.95 2.03 -21.72
N LYS A 284 3.23 2.07 -22.11
CA LYS A 284 4.39 1.79 -21.23
C LYS A 284 4.43 2.65 -19.96
N PHE A 285 3.77 3.81 -19.95
CA PHE A 285 3.68 4.69 -18.79
C PHE A 285 2.37 4.52 -18.02
N GLY A 286 1.49 3.60 -18.43
CA GLY A 286 0.15 3.41 -17.88
C GLY A 286 -0.91 4.37 -18.42
N ASN A 287 -0.65 5.15 -19.48
CA ASN A 287 -1.70 6.00 -20.07
C ASN A 287 -2.67 5.11 -20.85
N THR A 288 -3.97 5.17 -20.57
CA THR A 288 -5.02 4.69 -21.49
C THR A 288 -5.27 5.72 -22.61
N ALA A 289 -6.11 5.38 -23.59
CA ALA A 289 -6.53 6.31 -24.64
C ALA A 289 -7.05 7.65 -24.08
N LEU A 290 -7.91 7.62 -23.05
CA LEU A 290 -8.49 8.80 -22.40
C LEU A 290 -7.44 9.75 -21.80
N HIS A 291 -6.41 9.20 -21.13
CA HIS A 291 -5.29 9.99 -20.61
C HIS A 291 -4.50 10.69 -21.73
N VAL A 292 -4.34 10.02 -22.88
CA VAL A 292 -3.64 10.59 -24.04
C VAL A 292 -4.47 11.68 -24.71
N ALA A 293 -5.79 11.50 -24.83
CA ALA A 293 -6.73 12.46 -25.41
C ALA A 293 -6.75 13.76 -24.58
N THR A 294 -6.90 13.61 -23.26
CA THR A 294 -6.85 14.72 -22.28
C THR A 294 -5.53 15.50 -22.40
N ARG A 295 -4.38 14.81 -22.36
CA ARG A 295 -3.05 15.44 -22.53
C ARG A 295 -2.84 16.10 -23.89
N LYS A 296 -3.64 15.76 -24.91
CA LYS A 296 -3.59 16.34 -26.25
C LYS A 296 -4.72 17.33 -26.55
N LYS A 297 -5.53 17.70 -25.55
CA LYS A 297 -6.65 18.65 -25.68
C LYS A 297 -7.62 18.27 -26.80
N ARG A 298 -8.00 16.98 -26.87
CA ARG A 298 -8.88 16.45 -27.94
C ARG A 298 -10.31 16.25 -27.42
N VAL A 299 -11.10 17.32 -27.35
CA VAL A 299 -12.45 17.30 -26.76
C VAL A 299 -13.35 16.26 -27.44
N GLU A 300 -13.48 16.31 -28.77
CA GLU A 300 -14.30 15.36 -29.54
C GLU A 300 -13.93 13.89 -29.23
N ILE A 301 -12.62 13.60 -29.19
CA ILE A 301 -12.10 12.26 -28.94
C ILE A 301 -12.34 11.85 -27.48
N VAL A 302 -12.24 12.78 -26.51
CA VAL A 302 -12.61 12.51 -25.11
C VAL A 302 -14.09 12.13 -25.02
N ASN A 303 -14.98 12.90 -25.66
CA ASN A 303 -16.42 12.64 -25.63
C ASN A 303 -16.77 11.27 -26.22
N GLU A 304 -16.21 10.92 -27.37
CA GLU A 304 -16.42 9.61 -27.99
C GLU A 304 -15.85 8.45 -27.16
N LEU A 305 -14.71 8.65 -26.48
CA LEU A 305 -14.16 7.64 -25.57
C LEU A 305 -15.02 7.46 -24.31
N LEU A 306 -15.61 8.54 -23.77
CA LEU A 306 -16.48 8.50 -22.59
C LEU A 306 -17.87 7.90 -22.87
N LEU A 307 -18.35 7.95 -24.12
CA LEU A 307 -19.61 7.31 -24.54
C LEU A 307 -19.54 5.77 -24.59
N LEU A 308 -18.35 5.18 -24.55
CA LEU A 308 -18.18 3.72 -24.56
C LEU A 308 -18.46 3.13 -23.17
N PRO A 309 -19.24 2.03 -23.06
CA PRO A 309 -19.58 1.43 -21.76
C PRO A 309 -18.36 0.81 -21.05
N ASP A 310 -17.36 0.36 -21.81
CA ASP A 310 -16.14 -0.28 -21.29
C ASP A 310 -15.09 0.72 -20.77
N THR A 311 -15.30 2.04 -20.94
CA THR A 311 -14.33 3.06 -20.54
C THR A 311 -14.40 3.34 -19.04
N ASN A 312 -13.42 2.82 -18.29
CA ASN A 312 -13.20 3.26 -16.92
C ASN A 312 -12.54 4.66 -16.90
N VAL A 313 -13.37 5.68 -16.70
CA VAL A 313 -12.99 7.10 -16.58
C VAL A 313 -11.93 7.34 -15.49
N ASN A 314 -12.01 6.55 -14.41
CA ASN A 314 -11.19 6.64 -13.21
C ASN A 314 -9.98 5.69 -13.23
N ALA A 315 -9.61 5.16 -14.39
CA ALA A 315 -8.40 4.37 -14.52
C ALA A 315 -7.17 5.17 -14.10
N LEU A 316 -6.27 4.54 -13.36
CA LEU A 316 -5.04 5.16 -12.85
C LEU A 316 -3.86 4.86 -13.76
N ARG A 317 -3.09 5.91 -14.09
CA ARG A 317 -1.75 5.76 -14.65
C ARG A 317 -0.77 5.18 -13.61
N ARG A 318 0.39 4.69 -14.08
CA ARG A 318 1.55 4.28 -13.26
C ARG A 318 1.99 5.32 -12.20
N ASP A 319 1.72 6.60 -12.42
CA ASP A 319 2.01 7.69 -11.46
C ASP A 319 0.87 7.92 -10.44
N HIS A 320 -0.12 7.03 -10.37
CA HIS A 320 -1.36 7.18 -9.60
C HIS A 320 -2.08 8.51 -9.89
N LYS A 321 -2.32 8.79 -11.18
CA LYS A 321 -3.11 9.94 -11.65
C LYS A 321 -4.20 9.47 -12.61
N THR A 322 -5.39 10.03 -12.47
CA THR A 322 -6.54 9.85 -13.38
C THR A 322 -6.45 10.80 -14.57
N ALA A 323 -7.40 10.69 -15.52
CA ALA A 323 -7.56 11.67 -16.58
C ALA A 323 -7.88 13.08 -16.02
N LEU A 324 -8.68 13.18 -14.95
CA LEU A 324 -9.04 14.47 -14.33
C LEU A 324 -7.82 15.16 -13.71
N ASP A 325 -6.97 14.42 -13.00
CA ASP A 325 -5.70 14.94 -12.43
C ASP A 325 -4.75 15.46 -13.53
N LEU A 326 -4.78 14.86 -14.72
CA LEU A 326 -4.03 15.37 -15.88
C LEU A 326 -4.65 16.64 -16.46
N ALA A 327 -5.98 16.73 -16.53
CA ALA A 327 -6.65 17.95 -17.01
C ALA A 327 -6.40 19.14 -16.06
N GLU A 328 -6.31 18.91 -14.75
CA GLU A 328 -5.96 19.95 -13.78
C GLU A 328 -4.50 20.39 -13.85
N GLY A 329 -3.56 19.48 -14.11
CA GLY A 329 -2.13 19.79 -14.22
C GLY A 329 -1.70 20.44 -15.54
N LEU A 330 -2.61 20.73 -16.47
CA LEU A 330 -2.32 21.34 -17.77
C LEU A 330 -2.67 22.84 -17.78
N PRO A 331 -2.00 23.66 -18.62
CA PRO A 331 -2.29 25.09 -18.72
C PRO A 331 -3.74 25.32 -19.17
N ILE A 332 -4.46 26.17 -18.43
CA ILE A 332 -5.87 26.47 -18.63
C ILE A 332 -6.10 26.92 -20.09
N SER A 333 -7.04 26.26 -20.75
CA SER A 333 -7.60 26.67 -22.03
C SER A 333 -9.03 26.13 -22.15
N GLU A 334 -9.80 26.68 -23.07
CA GLU A 334 -11.20 26.34 -23.32
C GLU A 334 -11.40 24.83 -23.49
N GLU A 335 -10.57 24.18 -24.32
CA GLU A 335 -10.66 22.74 -24.57
C GLU A 335 -10.40 21.89 -23.30
N ILE A 336 -9.61 22.40 -22.35
CA ILE A 336 -9.34 21.71 -21.08
C ILE A 336 -10.48 21.91 -20.09
N LEU A 337 -11.15 23.07 -20.11
CA LEU A 337 -12.33 23.30 -19.29
C LEU A 337 -13.48 22.40 -19.75
N GLU A 338 -13.74 22.34 -21.06
CA GLU A 338 -14.71 21.40 -21.66
C GLU A 338 -14.38 19.94 -21.30
N ILE A 339 -13.11 19.52 -21.43
CA ILE A 339 -12.69 18.16 -21.05
C ILE A 339 -12.90 17.90 -19.55
N LYS A 340 -12.65 18.87 -18.66
CA LYS A 340 -12.92 18.71 -17.22
C LYS A 340 -14.42 18.54 -16.95
N GLU A 341 -15.26 19.37 -17.53
CA GLU A 341 -16.71 19.29 -17.37
C GLU A 341 -17.26 17.94 -17.89
N CYS A 342 -16.78 17.50 -19.07
CA CYS A 342 -17.14 16.20 -19.63
C CYS A 342 -16.66 15.05 -18.73
N LEU A 343 -15.42 15.07 -18.26
CA LEU A 343 -14.91 14.06 -17.32
C LEU A 343 -15.76 14.00 -16.03
N ILE A 344 -16.04 15.15 -15.39
CA ILE A 344 -16.85 15.23 -14.16
C ILE A 344 -18.27 14.71 -14.41
N ARG A 345 -18.90 15.06 -15.54
CA ARG A 345 -20.23 14.58 -15.93
C ARG A 345 -20.32 13.06 -16.06
N PHE A 346 -19.25 12.40 -16.48
CA PHE A 346 -19.13 10.94 -16.55
C PHE A 346 -18.54 10.32 -15.26
N GLY A 347 -18.54 11.05 -14.14
CA GLY A 347 -18.14 10.52 -12.83
C GLY A 347 -16.62 10.43 -12.62
N ALA A 348 -15.84 11.26 -13.30
CA ALA A 348 -14.41 11.37 -13.01
C ALA A 348 -14.16 11.95 -11.61
N VAL A 349 -13.25 11.31 -10.89
CA VAL A 349 -12.84 11.63 -9.51
C VAL A 349 -11.31 11.69 -9.47
N LYS A 350 -10.73 12.48 -8.57
CA LYS A 350 -9.26 12.60 -8.44
C LYS A 350 -8.67 11.31 -7.85
N ALA A 351 -7.39 11.05 -8.14
CA ALA A 351 -6.70 9.87 -7.63
C ALA A 351 -6.69 9.75 -6.09
N ASN A 352 -6.67 10.89 -5.38
CA ASN A 352 -6.72 10.92 -3.91
C ASN A 352 -8.10 10.53 -3.37
N ASP A 353 -9.16 10.95 -4.05
CA ASP A 353 -10.53 10.87 -3.56
C ASP A 353 -11.14 9.46 -3.83
N LEU A 354 -10.60 8.74 -4.83
CA LEU A 354 -10.93 7.37 -5.21
C LEU A 354 -10.89 6.33 -4.06
N ASN A 355 -9.98 6.51 -3.09
CA ASN A 355 -9.88 5.62 -1.91
C ASN A 355 -10.32 6.28 -0.60
N GLN A 356 -10.74 7.55 -0.63
CA GLN A 356 -11.10 8.33 0.57
C GLN A 356 -11.99 7.58 1.57
N PRO A 357 -13.12 6.93 1.20
CA PRO A 357 -13.97 6.24 2.18
C PRO A 357 -13.27 5.03 2.83
N ARG A 358 -12.37 4.34 2.11
CA ARG A 358 -11.58 3.23 2.67
C ARG A 358 -10.50 3.73 3.62
N ASP A 359 -9.84 4.83 3.28
CA ASP A 359 -8.80 5.41 4.12
C ASP A 359 -9.37 6.12 5.36
N GLU A 360 -10.56 6.72 5.28
CA GLU A 360 -11.32 7.22 6.43
C GLU A 360 -11.79 6.09 7.35
N LEU A 361 -12.30 4.99 6.78
CA LEU A 361 -12.63 3.78 7.54
C LEU A 361 -11.38 3.19 8.22
N ARG A 362 -10.23 3.18 7.55
CA ARG A 362 -8.98 2.71 8.13
C ARG A 362 -8.50 3.63 9.26
N LYS A 363 -8.61 4.96 9.10
CA LYS A 363 -8.29 5.94 10.14
C LYS A 363 -9.17 5.74 11.38
N THR A 364 -10.50 5.67 11.21
CA THR A 364 -11.45 5.44 12.32
C THR A 364 -11.19 4.10 13.02
N MET A 365 -10.95 3.01 12.27
CA MET A 365 -10.57 1.72 12.85
C MET A 365 -9.26 1.80 13.66
N THR A 366 -8.25 2.53 13.18
CA THR A 366 -7.01 2.74 13.96
C THR A 366 -7.22 3.62 15.20
N GLN A 367 -8.17 4.56 15.17
CA GLN A 367 -8.51 5.39 16.32
C GLN A 367 -9.22 4.55 17.40
N ILE A 368 -10.27 3.80 17.03
CA ILE A 368 -10.97 2.87 17.92
C ILE A 368 -9.97 1.88 18.56
N LYS A 369 -9.02 1.34 17.80
CA LYS A 369 -7.98 0.44 18.33
C LYS A 369 -7.10 1.11 19.40
N LYS A 370 -6.74 2.39 19.22
CA LYS A 370 -5.98 3.16 20.21
C LYS A 370 -6.81 3.47 21.45
N ASP A 371 -8.07 3.86 21.26
CA ASP A 371 -8.98 4.21 22.36
C ASP A 371 -9.29 3.00 23.24
N VAL A 372 -9.57 1.84 22.63
CA VAL A 372 -9.73 0.55 23.35
C VAL A 372 -8.45 0.16 24.09
N TYR A 373 -7.27 0.32 23.47
CA TYR A 373 -6.00 0.04 24.15
C TYR A 373 -5.81 0.94 25.39
N PHE A 374 -6.11 2.25 25.26
CA PHE A 374 -6.02 3.21 26.34
C PHE A 374 -7.02 2.91 27.48
N GLN A 375 -8.27 2.58 27.15
CA GLN A 375 -9.29 2.14 28.11
C GLN A 375 -8.85 0.87 28.87
N LEU A 376 -8.27 -0.12 28.18
CA LEU A 376 -7.73 -1.32 28.82
C LEU A 376 -6.52 -1.01 29.72
N GLU A 377 -5.66 -0.07 29.33
CA GLU A 377 -4.53 0.35 30.17
C GLU A 377 -5.00 1.13 31.41
N GLN A 378 -5.98 2.03 31.26
CA GLN A 378 -6.63 2.70 32.38
C GLN A 378 -7.29 1.69 33.32
N THR A 379 -8.02 0.71 32.80
CA THR A 379 -8.68 -0.36 33.58
C THR A 379 -7.66 -1.23 34.33
N ARG A 380 -6.49 -1.51 33.74
CA ARG A 380 -5.38 -2.18 34.43
C ARG A 380 -4.80 -1.31 35.57
N LYS A 381 -4.67 0.00 35.36
CA LYS A 381 -4.19 0.94 36.39
C LYS A 381 -5.20 1.08 37.54
N THR A 382 -6.50 1.21 37.26
CA THR A 382 -7.55 1.25 38.29
C THR A 382 -7.63 -0.06 39.07
N ASN A 383 -7.56 -1.22 38.41
CA ASN A 383 -7.52 -2.52 39.09
C ASN A 383 -6.29 -2.68 39.99
N ARG A 384 -5.11 -2.19 39.59
CA ARG A 384 -3.93 -2.13 40.47
C ARG A 384 -4.19 -1.25 41.69
N ASN A 385 -4.75 -0.05 41.51
CA ASN A 385 -5.08 0.86 42.62
C ASN A 385 -6.12 0.25 43.58
N VAL A 386 -7.19 -0.35 43.06
CA VAL A 386 -8.22 -1.05 43.84
C VAL A 386 -7.63 -2.23 44.62
N SER A 387 -6.73 -3.02 44.02
CA SER A 387 -6.04 -4.11 44.73
C SER A 387 -5.11 -3.59 45.84
N GLY A 388 -4.48 -2.43 45.64
CA GLY A 388 -3.71 -1.71 46.66
C GLY A 388 -4.59 -1.28 47.84
N ILE A 389 -5.70 -0.59 47.56
CA ILE A 389 -6.70 -0.18 48.57
C ILE A 389 -7.24 -1.41 49.33
N ALA A 390 -7.52 -2.51 48.64
CA ALA A 390 -7.98 -3.75 49.27
C ALA A 390 -6.89 -4.42 50.16
N LYS A 391 -5.61 -4.21 49.87
CA LYS A 391 -4.48 -4.66 50.71
C LYS A 391 -4.35 -3.78 51.96
N GLU A 392 -4.48 -2.46 51.82
CA GLU A 392 -4.48 -1.53 52.96
C GLU A 392 -5.69 -1.72 53.88
N LEU A 393 -6.89 -1.89 53.33
CA LEU A 393 -8.10 -2.16 54.12
C LEU A 393 -7.97 -3.45 54.93
N ARG A 394 -7.34 -4.50 54.38
CA ARG A 394 -7.00 -5.72 55.13
C ARG A 394 -6.00 -5.45 56.26
N LYS A 395 -4.98 -4.60 56.03
CA LYS A 395 -4.02 -4.17 57.07
C LYS A 395 -4.73 -3.41 58.20
N PHE A 396 -5.63 -2.48 57.88
CA PHE A 396 -6.43 -1.76 58.88
C PHE A 396 -7.37 -2.68 59.66
N HIS A 397 -8.06 -3.62 59.00
CA HIS A 397 -8.89 -4.60 59.69
C HIS A 397 -8.07 -5.46 60.66
N ARG A 398 -6.87 -5.92 60.27
CA ARG A 398 -5.98 -6.70 61.15
C ARG A 398 -5.49 -5.88 62.35
N ALA A 399 -5.07 -4.63 62.12
CA ALA A 399 -4.66 -3.73 63.21
C ALA A 399 -5.81 -3.42 64.18
N GLY A 400 -7.02 -3.18 63.66
CA GLY A 400 -8.22 -2.93 64.47
C GLY A 400 -8.65 -4.13 65.30
N ILE A 401 -8.56 -5.35 64.76
CA ILE A 401 -8.81 -6.59 65.51
C ILE A 401 -7.78 -6.72 66.64
N ASN A 402 -6.48 -6.60 66.36
CA ASN A 402 -5.43 -6.72 67.38
C ASN A 402 -5.61 -5.71 68.53
N ASN A 403 -5.97 -4.46 68.22
CA ASN A 403 -6.22 -3.44 69.25
C ASN A 403 -7.45 -3.76 70.12
N ALA A 404 -8.56 -4.19 69.50
CA ALA A 404 -9.75 -4.60 70.23
C ALA A 404 -9.46 -5.80 71.15
N THR A 405 -8.76 -6.80 70.65
CA THR A 405 -8.27 -7.97 71.39
C THR A 405 -7.44 -7.53 72.60
N ASN A 406 -6.42 -6.68 72.41
CA ASN A 406 -5.60 -6.16 73.52
C ASN A 406 -6.41 -5.45 74.61
N SER A 407 -7.43 -4.66 74.24
CA SER A 407 -8.31 -4.00 75.21
C SER A 407 -9.14 -4.98 76.06
N VAL A 408 -9.57 -6.11 75.48
CA VAL A 408 -10.35 -7.14 76.18
C VAL A 408 -9.49 -7.91 77.20
N THR A 409 -8.23 -8.20 76.88
CA THR A 409 -7.28 -8.79 77.86
C THR A 409 -7.17 -7.96 79.12
N VAL A 410 -7.03 -6.63 78.99
CA VAL A 410 -6.87 -5.74 80.15
C VAL A 410 -8.10 -5.81 81.05
N VAL A 411 -9.31 -5.76 80.46
CA VAL A 411 -10.58 -5.88 81.20
C VAL A 411 -10.70 -7.25 81.88
N ALA A 412 -10.34 -8.34 81.21
CA ALA A 412 -10.37 -9.68 81.79
C ALA A 412 -9.37 -9.86 82.94
N VAL A 413 -8.15 -9.32 82.83
CA VAL A 413 -7.16 -9.33 83.92
C VAL A 413 -7.66 -8.51 85.12
N LEU A 414 -8.29 -7.36 84.90
CA LEU A 414 -8.90 -6.56 85.96
C LEU A 414 -10.03 -7.31 86.68
N PHE A 415 -10.90 -8.02 85.96
CA PHE A 415 -11.90 -8.88 86.61
C PHE A 415 -11.28 -10.05 87.39
N ALA A 416 -10.23 -10.70 86.84
CA ALA A 416 -9.54 -11.78 87.52
C ALA A 416 -8.87 -11.31 88.83
N THR A 417 -8.24 -10.13 88.84
CA THR A 417 -7.59 -9.57 90.04
C THR A 417 -8.60 -9.15 91.11
N VAL A 418 -9.73 -8.54 90.73
CA VAL A 418 -10.83 -8.23 91.67
C VAL A 418 -11.46 -9.50 92.24
N ALA A 419 -11.71 -10.52 91.41
CA ALA A 419 -12.24 -11.80 91.88
C ALA A 419 -11.25 -12.54 92.79
N PHE A 420 -9.96 -12.56 92.45
CA PHE A 420 -8.90 -13.18 93.25
C PHE A 420 -8.75 -12.51 94.61
N THR A 421 -8.65 -11.17 94.66
CA THR A 421 -8.57 -10.43 95.92
C THR A 421 -9.80 -10.68 96.79
N ALA A 422 -11.00 -10.64 96.22
CA ALA A 422 -12.25 -10.96 96.93
C ALA A 422 -12.30 -12.42 97.45
N LEU A 423 -11.63 -13.37 96.78
CA LEU A 423 -11.58 -14.78 97.22
C LEU A 423 -10.71 -14.98 98.46
N PHE A 424 -9.58 -14.25 98.56
CA PHE A 424 -8.63 -14.35 99.67
C PHE A 424 -8.88 -13.37 100.82
N THR A 425 -9.69 -12.32 100.61
CA THR A 425 -10.12 -11.39 101.67
C THR A 425 -11.42 -11.80 102.38
N VAL A 426 -11.86 -13.05 102.18
CA VAL A 426 -12.96 -13.64 102.94
C VAL A 426 -12.62 -13.66 104.43
N PRO A 427 -13.48 -13.14 105.33
CA PRO A 427 -13.23 -13.19 106.76
C PRO A 427 -13.19 -14.64 107.27
N GLY A 428 -12.04 -15.04 107.80
CA GLY A 428 -11.84 -16.30 108.51
C GLY A 428 -12.58 -16.32 109.85
N GLY A 429 -12.85 -17.51 110.38
CA GLY A 429 -13.49 -17.68 111.69
C GLY A 429 -12.59 -17.20 112.84
N ASP A 430 -13.20 -16.63 113.87
CA ASP A 430 -12.53 -16.17 115.11
C ASP A 430 -11.88 -17.30 115.94
N TYR A 431 -12.04 -18.55 115.50
CA TYR A 431 -11.38 -19.74 116.04
C TYR A 431 -10.45 -20.32 114.97
N ASP A 432 -9.16 -20.51 115.30
CA ASP A 432 -8.03 -20.93 114.43
C ASP A 432 -8.19 -22.25 113.62
N SER A 433 -9.39 -22.81 113.62
CA SER A 433 -9.86 -23.95 112.81
C SER A 433 -9.78 -23.81 111.28
N GLY A 434 -9.39 -22.64 110.76
CA GLY A 434 -9.26 -22.39 109.32
C GLY A 434 -10.57 -22.41 108.51
N ARG A 435 -11.75 -22.34 109.16
CA ARG A 435 -13.07 -22.27 108.51
C ARG A 435 -13.63 -20.85 108.59
N ALA A 436 -14.22 -20.34 107.50
CA ALA A 436 -14.84 -19.02 107.47
C ALA A 436 -16.12 -18.96 108.33
N VAL A 437 -16.42 -17.79 108.91
CA VAL A 437 -17.54 -17.58 109.87
C VAL A 437 -18.90 -18.03 109.31
N GLU A 438 -19.12 -17.88 108.00
CA GLU A 438 -20.42 -18.01 107.35
C GLU A 438 -20.55 -19.20 106.36
N VAL A 439 -19.73 -20.26 106.45
CA VAL A 439 -19.75 -21.39 105.47
C VAL A 439 -21.15 -22.01 105.23
N HIS A 440 -22.05 -21.95 106.22
CA HIS A 440 -23.41 -22.46 106.11
C HIS A 440 -24.42 -21.47 105.48
N SER A 441 -24.09 -20.18 105.32
CA SER A 441 -24.99 -19.18 104.78
C SER A 441 -25.17 -19.33 103.26
N VAL A 442 -26.39 -19.11 102.77
CA VAL A 442 -26.71 -19.22 101.34
C VAL A 442 -25.98 -18.12 100.56
N SER A 443 -25.86 -16.92 101.13
CA SER A 443 -25.10 -15.80 100.59
C SER A 443 -23.62 -16.13 100.43
N PHE A 444 -23.00 -16.78 101.42
CA PHE A 444 -21.60 -17.21 101.34
C PHE A 444 -21.36 -18.24 100.23
N LYS A 445 -22.24 -19.25 100.11
CA LYS A 445 -22.16 -20.24 99.03
C LYS A 445 -22.33 -19.61 97.66
N ALA A 446 -23.29 -18.70 97.50
CA ALA A 446 -23.50 -17.95 96.26
C ALA A 446 -22.30 -17.06 95.91
N PHE A 447 -21.74 -16.35 96.89
CA PHE A 447 -20.52 -15.55 96.75
C PHE A 447 -19.35 -16.41 96.26
N PHE A 448 -19.00 -17.47 97.00
CA PHE A 448 -17.83 -18.29 96.72
C PHE A 448 -17.90 -18.94 95.34
N ILE A 449 -19.05 -19.54 94.99
CA ILE A 449 -19.27 -20.19 93.69
C ILE A 449 -19.21 -19.15 92.57
N SER A 450 -19.93 -18.04 92.69
CA SER A 450 -19.96 -17.00 91.65
C SER A 450 -18.60 -16.33 91.46
N ASN A 451 -17.84 -16.13 92.55
CA ASN A 451 -16.52 -15.50 92.51
C ASN A 451 -15.45 -16.43 91.92
N ALA A 452 -15.52 -17.73 92.24
CA ALA A 452 -14.69 -18.74 91.58
C ALA A 452 -14.98 -18.83 90.06
N PHE A 453 -16.25 -18.80 89.66
CA PHE A 453 -16.63 -18.75 88.23
C PHE A 453 -16.16 -17.46 87.56
N ALA A 454 -16.28 -16.30 88.22
CA ALA A 454 -15.78 -15.03 87.70
C ALA A 454 -14.26 -15.04 87.45
N LEU A 455 -13.48 -15.56 88.41
CA LEU A 455 -12.04 -15.73 88.29
C LEU A 455 -11.70 -16.68 87.14
N PHE A 456 -12.30 -17.87 87.11
CA PHE A 456 -11.99 -18.90 86.13
C PHE A 456 -12.34 -18.46 84.70
N THR A 457 -13.51 -17.85 84.49
CA THR A 457 -13.93 -17.33 83.18
C THR A 457 -13.05 -16.18 82.70
N SER A 458 -12.60 -15.31 83.61
CA SER A 458 -11.69 -14.21 83.31
C SER A 458 -10.29 -14.71 82.92
N LEU A 459 -9.73 -15.68 83.66
CA LEU A 459 -8.46 -16.32 83.29
C LEU A 459 -8.56 -17.12 81.99
N ALA A 460 -9.66 -17.85 81.78
CA ALA A 460 -9.89 -18.59 80.54
C ALA A 460 -9.91 -17.66 79.31
N VAL A 461 -10.53 -16.48 79.41
CA VAL A 461 -10.47 -15.44 78.36
C VAL A 461 -9.03 -15.04 78.06
N VAL A 462 -8.22 -14.74 79.09
CA VAL A 462 -6.81 -14.34 78.91
C VAL A 462 -5.97 -15.45 78.28
N VAL A 463 -6.11 -16.69 78.75
CA VAL A 463 -5.36 -17.85 78.21
C VAL A 463 -5.74 -18.13 76.76
N VAL A 464 -7.04 -18.21 76.45
CA VAL A 464 -7.55 -18.39 75.09
C VAL A 464 -7.01 -17.27 74.19
N GLN A 465 -7.03 -16.02 74.67
CA GLN A 465 -6.52 -14.90 73.89
C GLN A 465 -5.01 -15.00 73.61
N ILE A 466 -4.18 -15.36 74.60
CA ILE A 466 -2.73 -15.53 74.42
C ILE A 466 -2.43 -16.62 73.38
N THR A 467 -3.19 -17.72 73.37
CA THR A 467 -2.99 -18.79 72.36
C THR A 467 -3.37 -18.37 70.94
N LEU A 468 -4.36 -17.49 70.78
CA LEU A 468 -4.87 -17.06 69.47
C LEU A 468 -4.00 -16.03 68.74
N VAL A 469 -3.13 -15.29 69.44
CA VAL A 469 -2.23 -14.31 68.81
C VAL A 469 -1.24 -14.96 67.81
N ARG A 470 -1.15 -16.29 67.78
CA ARG A 470 -0.36 -17.10 66.83
C ARG A 470 -1.19 -17.80 65.72
N GLY A 471 -2.51 -17.63 65.66
CA GLY A 471 -3.41 -18.36 64.74
C GLY A 471 -3.63 -17.73 63.36
N GLU A 472 -4.24 -18.50 62.45
CA GLU A 472 -4.66 -18.03 61.13
C GLU A 472 -6.08 -17.42 61.10
N ILE A 473 -6.35 -16.65 60.05
CA ILE A 473 -7.17 -15.42 60.11
C ILE A 473 -8.70 -15.68 60.09
N GLU A 474 -9.16 -16.85 59.64
CA GLU A 474 -10.60 -17.04 59.36
C GLU A 474 -11.43 -17.37 60.61
N ASP A 475 -10.88 -18.17 61.53
CA ASP A 475 -11.57 -18.55 62.77
C ASP A 475 -11.51 -17.48 63.87
N GLU A 476 -10.53 -16.55 63.82
CA GLU A 476 -10.37 -15.44 64.78
C GLU A 476 -11.70 -14.73 65.08
N ARG A 477 -12.52 -14.47 64.05
CA ARG A 477 -13.79 -13.75 64.20
C ARG A 477 -14.83 -14.51 65.03
N ARG A 478 -14.88 -15.84 64.88
CA ARG A 478 -15.79 -16.69 65.67
C ARG A 478 -15.32 -16.70 67.12
N VAL A 479 -14.01 -16.81 67.35
CA VAL A 479 -13.45 -16.87 68.69
C VAL A 479 -13.54 -15.52 69.42
N VAL A 480 -13.38 -14.38 68.73
CA VAL A 480 -13.65 -13.05 69.32
C VAL A 480 -15.12 -12.89 69.74
N GLU A 481 -16.09 -13.46 69.01
CA GLU A 481 -17.49 -13.48 69.48
C GLU A 481 -17.69 -14.40 70.71
N VAL A 482 -16.94 -15.51 70.82
CA VAL A 482 -16.93 -16.37 72.02
C VAL A 482 -16.30 -15.66 73.21
N ILE A 483 -15.11 -15.08 73.06
CA ILE A 483 -14.40 -14.30 74.09
C ILE A 483 -15.30 -13.21 74.66
N ASN A 484 -15.96 -12.43 73.79
CA ASN A 484 -16.87 -11.38 74.23
C ASN A 484 -18.01 -11.97 75.08
N LYS A 485 -18.67 -13.06 74.65
CA LYS A 485 -19.71 -13.74 75.45
C LYS A 485 -19.20 -14.24 76.81
N MET A 486 -17.98 -14.76 76.88
CA MET A 486 -17.36 -15.21 78.14
C MET A 486 -17.06 -14.02 79.07
N MET A 487 -16.67 -12.87 78.53
CA MET A 487 -16.51 -11.62 79.29
C MET A 487 -17.85 -11.10 79.85
N TRP A 488 -18.95 -11.18 79.08
CA TRP A 488 -20.30 -10.89 79.59
C TRP A 488 -20.68 -11.77 80.77
N LEU A 489 -20.38 -13.07 80.69
CA LEU A 489 -20.61 -14.01 81.79
C LEU A 489 -19.78 -13.66 83.03
N ALA A 490 -18.49 -13.36 82.88
CA ALA A 490 -17.63 -12.94 83.99
C ALA A 490 -18.14 -11.67 84.70
N SER A 491 -18.61 -10.67 83.94
CA SER A 491 -19.20 -9.43 84.49
C SER A 491 -20.49 -9.68 85.27
N VAL A 492 -21.35 -10.60 84.82
CA VAL A 492 -22.55 -11.01 85.58
C VAL A 492 -22.16 -11.75 86.86
N CYS A 493 -21.22 -12.69 86.79
CA CYS A 493 -20.75 -13.44 87.96
C CYS A 493 -20.07 -12.53 89.02
N THR A 494 -19.20 -11.59 88.63
CA THR A 494 -18.62 -10.62 89.57
C THR A 494 -19.68 -9.75 90.24
N SER A 495 -20.74 -9.37 89.52
CA SER A 495 -21.84 -8.59 90.07
C SER A 495 -22.66 -9.37 91.11
N VAL A 496 -22.97 -10.64 90.82
CA VAL A 496 -23.64 -11.55 91.76
C VAL A 496 -22.77 -11.78 93.00
N SER A 497 -21.45 -11.92 92.82
CA SER A 497 -20.50 -11.99 93.95
C SER A 497 -20.51 -10.72 94.78
N PHE A 498 -20.45 -9.53 94.17
CA PHE A 498 -20.46 -8.27 94.91
C PHE A 498 -21.77 -8.09 95.72
N ILE A 499 -22.91 -8.43 95.13
CA ILE A 499 -24.22 -8.44 95.81
C ILE A 499 -24.19 -9.41 97.00
N ALA A 500 -23.72 -10.65 96.80
CA ALA A 500 -23.63 -11.64 97.86
C ALA A 500 -22.65 -11.22 98.98
N ALA A 501 -21.50 -10.63 98.63
CA ALA A 501 -20.52 -10.09 99.57
C ALA A 501 -21.10 -8.97 100.44
N SER A 502 -21.95 -8.09 99.89
CA SER A 502 -22.59 -7.02 100.66
C SER A 502 -23.46 -7.56 101.80
N TYR A 503 -24.14 -8.70 101.61
CA TYR A 503 -24.90 -9.37 102.68
C TYR A 503 -24.00 -10.03 103.74
N ILE A 504 -22.82 -10.52 103.36
CA ILE A 504 -21.85 -11.13 104.28
C ILE A 504 -21.21 -10.06 105.17
N VAL A 505 -20.76 -8.95 104.58
CA VAL A 505 -20.02 -7.88 105.29
C VAL A 505 -20.92 -7.09 106.25
N VAL A 506 -22.17 -6.82 105.87
CA VAL A 506 -23.12 -6.01 106.67
C VAL A 506 -23.74 -6.80 107.84
N GLY A 507 -23.78 -8.12 107.73
CA GLY A 507 -24.28 -9.03 108.76
C GLY A 507 -25.79 -8.89 109.06
N ARG A 508 -26.28 -9.71 109.99
CA ARG A 508 -27.72 -9.75 110.34
C ARG A 508 -28.25 -8.47 111.02
N GLY A 509 -27.38 -7.65 111.62
CA GLY A 509 -27.78 -6.49 112.41
C GLY A 509 -28.26 -5.26 111.61
N SER A 510 -27.88 -5.15 110.33
CA SER A 510 -28.22 -3.95 109.53
C SER A 510 -28.64 -4.27 108.09
N GLN A 511 -29.49 -5.29 107.93
CA GLN A 511 -29.98 -5.78 106.63
C GLN A 511 -30.50 -4.68 105.68
N TRP A 512 -31.06 -3.58 106.21
CA TRP A 512 -31.50 -2.43 105.41
C TRP A 512 -30.35 -1.77 104.61
N ALA A 513 -29.13 -1.72 105.16
CA ALA A 513 -27.96 -1.21 104.46
C ALA A 513 -27.52 -2.16 103.32
N ALA A 514 -27.57 -3.47 103.54
CA ALA A 514 -27.32 -4.45 102.47
C ALA A 514 -28.38 -4.36 101.36
N ILE A 515 -29.66 -4.24 101.72
CA ILE A 515 -30.75 -4.02 100.74
C ILE A 515 -30.51 -2.72 99.94
N LEU A 516 -30.13 -1.62 100.61
CA LEU A 516 -29.83 -0.36 99.92
C LEU A 516 -28.63 -0.51 98.96
N VAL A 517 -27.53 -1.12 99.40
CA VAL A 517 -26.35 -1.39 98.55
C VAL A 517 -26.72 -2.25 97.34
N THR A 518 -27.57 -3.27 97.52
CA THR A 518 -27.97 -4.17 96.42
C THR A 518 -28.96 -3.53 95.46
N VAL A 519 -29.84 -2.64 95.92
CA VAL A 519 -30.69 -1.82 95.05
C VAL A 519 -29.84 -0.83 94.23
N VAL A 520 -28.91 -0.12 94.86
CA VAL A 520 -28.02 0.82 94.16
C VAL A 520 -27.12 0.09 93.16
N ALA A 521 -26.45 -0.99 93.58
CA ALA A 521 -25.61 -1.81 92.71
C ALA A 521 -26.44 -2.46 91.59
N GLY A 522 -27.66 -2.92 91.88
CA GLY A 522 -28.58 -3.50 90.92
C GLY A 522 -29.05 -2.50 89.85
N ILE A 523 -29.34 -1.25 90.23
CA ILE A 523 -29.67 -0.17 89.29
C ILE A 523 -28.47 0.19 88.41
N VAL A 524 -27.29 0.34 89.00
CA VAL A 524 -26.05 0.65 88.26
C VAL A 524 -25.70 -0.47 87.28
N MET A 525 -25.69 -1.73 87.73
CA MET A 525 -25.41 -2.88 86.87
C MET A 525 -26.51 -3.11 85.83
N GLY A 526 -27.79 -2.95 86.17
CA GLY A 526 -28.90 -3.03 85.23
C GLY A 526 -28.81 -1.96 84.14
N GLY A 527 -28.42 -0.74 84.51
CA GLY A 527 -28.15 0.35 83.56
C GLY A 527 -26.97 0.05 82.64
N LEU A 528 -25.83 -0.41 83.19
CA LEU A 528 -24.62 -0.72 82.40
C LEU A 528 -24.84 -1.93 81.47
N LEU A 529 -25.36 -3.05 81.98
CA LEU A 529 -25.64 -4.23 81.17
C LEU A 529 -26.76 -3.96 80.16
N GLY A 530 -27.81 -3.22 80.54
CA GLY A 530 -28.94 -2.86 79.68
C GLY A 530 -28.56 -1.94 78.52
N THR A 531 -27.81 -0.86 78.79
CA THR A 531 -27.33 0.04 77.73
C THR A 531 -26.41 -0.67 76.75
N MET A 532 -25.48 -1.49 77.25
CA MET A 532 -24.55 -2.23 76.40
C MET A 532 -25.23 -3.32 75.57
N THR A 533 -26.14 -4.11 76.16
CA THR A 533 -26.90 -5.12 75.41
C THR A 533 -27.79 -4.47 74.34
N TYR A 534 -28.39 -3.31 74.62
CA TYR A 534 -29.09 -2.50 73.61
C TYR A 534 -28.16 -2.12 72.44
N TYR A 535 -26.96 -1.60 72.70
CA TYR A 535 -25.99 -1.27 71.64
C TYR A 535 -25.55 -2.50 70.84
N VAL A 536 -25.29 -3.65 71.49
CA VAL A 536 -24.92 -4.90 70.81
C VAL A 536 -26.06 -5.38 69.90
N VAL A 537 -27.30 -5.41 70.38
CA VAL A 537 -28.48 -5.83 69.60
C VAL A 537 -28.75 -4.85 68.44
N LYS A 538 -28.64 -3.54 68.69
CA LYS A 538 -28.76 -2.49 67.66
C LYS A 538 -27.72 -2.69 66.56
N SER A 539 -26.46 -2.95 66.90
CA SER A 539 -25.40 -3.25 65.92
C SER A 539 -25.69 -4.52 65.10
N LYS A 540 -26.21 -5.58 65.73
CA LYS A 540 -26.58 -6.83 65.04
C LYS A 540 -27.79 -6.64 64.10
N ARG A 541 -28.77 -5.79 64.45
CA ARG A 541 -29.88 -5.41 63.54
C ARG A 541 -29.36 -4.67 62.31
N PHE A 542 -28.53 -3.63 62.47
CA PHE A 542 -27.95 -2.89 61.33
C PHE A 542 -27.10 -3.79 60.40
N ARG A 543 -26.32 -4.74 60.96
CA ARG A 543 -25.60 -5.74 60.15
C ARG A 543 -26.53 -6.67 59.36
N LYS A 544 -27.66 -7.11 59.94
CA LYS A 544 -28.65 -7.95 59.22
C LYS A 544 -29.34 -7.20 58.09
N VAL A 545 -29.68 -5.91 58.27
CA VAL A 545 -30.30 -5.08 57.22
C VAL A 545 -29.35 -4.91 56.04
N ARG A 546 -28.10 -4.49 56.27
CA ARG A 546 -27.06 -4.39 55.21
C ARG A 546 -26.80 -5.71 54.49
N LYS A 547 -26.95 -6.86 55.16
CA LYS A 547 -26.78 -8.18 54.51
C LYS A 547 -27.98 -8.54 53.63
N LYS A 548 -29.22 -8.15 54.01
CA LYS A 548 -30.41 -8.29 53.15
C LYS A 548 -30.31 -7.42 51.88
N GLU A 549 -29.90 -6.16 52.00
CA GLU A 549 -29.74 -5.25 50.84
C GLU A 549 -28.73 -5.74 49.80
N LYS A 550 -27.67 -6.44 50.23
CA LYS A 550 -26.70 -7.04 49.30
C LYS A 550 -27.27 -8.26 48.57
N ILE A 551 -28.05 -9.10 49.25
CA ILE A 551 -28.65 -10.31 48.66
C ILE A 551 -29.77 -9.95 47.68
N SER A 552 -30.58 -8.92 47.96
CA SER A 552 -31.61 -8.44 47.03
C SER A 552 -31.07 -7.80 45.75
N ARG A 553 -29.77 -7.46 45.70
CA ARG A 553 -29.11 -6.88 44.52
C ARG A 553 -28.37 -7.89 43.64
N SER A 554 -28.21 -9.15 44.07
CA SER A 554 -27.54 -10.22 43.30
C SER A 554 -28.52 -11.25 42.73
N GLY A 555 -29.83 -10.95 42.71
CA GLY A 555 -30.89 -11.92 42.39
C GLY A 555 -31.18 -12.15 40.91
N THR A 556 -30.49 -11.48 39.99
CA THR A 556 -30.74 -11.59 38.54
C THR A 556 -29.44 -11.68 37.74
N GLN A 557 -28.85 -12.87 37.70
CA GLN A 557 -28.20 -13.42 36.49
C GLN A 557 -28.10 -14.94 36.62
N SER A 558 -28.28 -15.64 35.50
CA SER A 558 -28.57 -17.07 35.45
C SER A 558 -27.32 -17.93 35.25
N TRP A 559 -27.27 -19.02 36.01
CA TRP A 559 -26.71 -20.34 35.66
C TRP A 559 -25.82 -20.44 34.40
N HIS A 560 -24.55 -20.75 34.61
CA HIS A 560 -23.91 -21.85 33.89
C HIS A 560 -22.99 -22.63 34.83
N LEU A 561 -23.10 -23.95 34.78
CA LEU A 561 -22.24 -24.91 35.45
C LEU A 561 -20.96 -25.09 34.61
N TRP A 562 -19.80 -25.31 35.25
CA TRP A 562 -18.85 -26.42 34.98
C TRP A 562 -17.68 -26.39 35.99
N ASP A 563 -16.84 -27.42 35.92
CA ASP A 563 -16.06 -27.96 37.05
C ASP A 563 -14.65 -27.34 37.26
N SER A 564 -14.15 -27.51 38.49
CA SER A 564 -12.75 -27.49 38.99
C SER A 564 -11.64 -26.83 38.14
N ASP A 565 -11.00 -25.77 38.66
CA ASP A 565 -9.76 -25.90 39.48
C ASP A 565 -9.38 -24.56 40.16
N ASP A 566 -8.52 -24.58 41.19
CA ASP A 566 -8.18 -23.42 42.04
C ASP A 566 -7.36 -22.32 41.30
N SER A 567 -7.90 -21.11 41.13
CA SER A 567 -7.16 -19.80 41.17
C SER A 567 -7.95 -18.54 40.72
N GLU A 568 -9.11 -18.23 41.34
CA GLU A 568 -9.87 -17.02 40.97
C GLU A 568 -9.28 -15.69 41.50
N VAL A 569 -8.51 -15.01 40.64
CA VAL A 569 -8.43 -13.54 40.66
C VAL A 569 -9.64 -12.97 39.93
N ASN A 570 -10.72 -12.70 40.67
CA ASN A 570 -11.97 -12.18 40.12
C ASN A 570 -11.79 -10.82 39.38
N PRO A 571 -12.03 -10.73 38.06
CA PRO A 571 -12.02 -9.47 37.32
C PRO A 571 -13.39 -8.79 37.43
N ILE A 572 -13.45 -7.67 38.15
CA ILE A 572 -14.66 -6.85 38.23
C ILE A 572 -14.87 -6.14 36.88
N TYR A 573 -15.84 -6.61 36.09
CA TYR A 573 -16.40 -5.82 35.01
C TYR A 573 -17.34 -4.76 35.58
N ALA A 574 -16.99 -3.49 35.37
CA ALA A 574 -17.95 -2.40 35.36
C ALA A 574 -18.37 -2.15 33.91
N ILE A 575 -19.67 -1.92 33.70
CA ILE A 575 -20.28 -1.56 32.40
C ILE A 575 -19.97 -0.09 32.11
#